data_AF-A0A7Y0X9K2-F1
#
_entry.id   AF-A0A7Y0X9K2-F1
#
_cell.length_a   1.000
_cell.length_b   1.000
_cell.length_c   1.000
_cell.angle_alpha   90.00
_cell.angle_beta   90.00
_cell.angle_gamma   90.00
#
_symmetry.space_group_name_H-M   'P 1'
#
loop_
_entity.id
_entity.type
_entity.pdbx_description
1 polymer ?
#
loop_
_entity_poly.entity_id
_entity_poly.type
_entity_poly.pdbx_seq_one_letter_code
_entity_poly.pdbx_strand_id
1 'polypeptide(L)'
;EEGFSTLEEIAYVPVNELLEIDGLNEELIEELRGRAKDALTTIALAQEESFEGLEPAEDLLALEGLEREMAFKLAAKGVATLEDLADQGIDDLEGI
;
A
#
# COMPACT_ATOMS: atom_id res chain seq x y z
N GLU A 1 10.30 -20.49 11.83
CA GLU A 1 10.40 -19.61 10.66
C GLU A 1 11.82 -19.07 10.65
N GLU A 2 12.69 -19.67 9.87
CA GLU A 2 14.06 -19.20 9.66
C GLU A 2 14.15 -18.85 8.17
N GLY A 3 14.41 -17.58 7.88
CA GLY A 3 14.46 -17.04 6.52
C GLY A 3 13.63 -15.77 6.36
N PHE A 4 14.01 -14.97 5.36
CA PHE A 4 13.33 -13.73 4.99
C PHE A 4 11.92 -14.03 4.45
N SER A 5 10.94 -13.28 4.94
CA SER A 5 9.52 -13.45 4.64
C SER A 5 8.91 -12.24 3.91
N THR A 6 9.60 -11.10 3.90
CA THR A 6 9.11 -9.86 3.28
C THR A 6 10.08 -9.29 2.25
N LEU A 7 9.55 -8.43 1.36
CA LEU A 7 10.36 -7.72 0.36
C LEU A 7 11.27 -6.67 1.02
N GLU A 8 10.82 -6.08 2.12
CA GLU A 8 11.57 -5.10 2.91
C GLU A 8 12.81 -5.74 3.53
N GLU A 9 12.68 -6.95 4.07
CA GLU A 9 13.81 -7.69 4.59
C GLU A 9 14.86 -7.94 3.50
N ILE A 10 14.44 -8.40 2.33
CA ILE A 10 15.35 -8.59 1.19
C ILE A 10 15.99 -7.25 0.79
N ALA A 11 15.21 -6.17 0.68
CA ALA A 11 15.69 -4.88 0.20
C ALA A 11 16.69 -4.18 1.15
N TYR A 12 16.52 -4.32 2.47
CA TYR A 12 17.18 -3.47 3.47
C TYR A 12 18.14 -4.19 4.43
N VAL A 13 18.11 -5.52 4.53
CA VAL A 13 19.04 -6.28 5.37
C VAL A 13 20.49 -6.15 4.85
N PRO A 14 21.51 -6.17 5.72
CA PRO A 14 22.91 -6.16 5.30
C PRO A 14 23.25 -7.29 4.33
N VAL A 15 24.03 -6.96 3.29
CA VAL A 15 24.48 -7.93 2.26
C VAL A 15 25.20 -9.13 2.89
N ASN A 16 25.95 -8.90 3.97
CA ASN A 16 26.65 -9.96 4.68
C ASN A 16 25.71 -11.04 5.24
N GLU A 17 24.51 -10.66 5.72
CA GLU A 17 23.53 -11.64 6.22
C GLU A 17 22.92 -12.46 5.08
N LEU A 18 22.79 -11.86 3.89
CA LEU A 18 22.33 -12.57 2.69
C LEU A 18 23.41 -13.49 2.12
N LEU A 19 24.69 -13.13 2.24
CA LEU A 19 25.84 -13.94 1.82
C LEU A 19 26.06 -15.19 2.70
N GLU A 20 25.48 -15.24 3.90
CA GLU A 20 25.50 -16.43 4.76
C GLU A 20 24.59 -17.54 4.23
N ILE A 21 23.70 -17.24 3.29
CA ILE A 21 22.81 -18.23 2.65
C ILE A 21 23.58 -19.02 1.58
N ASP A 22 23.61 -20.35 1.74
CA ASP A 22 24.24 -21.25 0.77
C ASP A 22 23.58 -21.13 -0.62
N GLY A 23 24.41 -20.92 -1.64
CA GLY A 23 23.97 -20.72 -3.02
C GLY A 23 23.67 -19.27 -3.43
N LEU A 24 23.77 -18.29 -2.52
CA LEU A 24 23.72 -16.86 -2.88
C LEU A 24 25.14 -16.29 -3.03
N ASN A 25 25.36 -15.54 -4.10
CA ASN A 25 26.59 -14.77 -4.32
C ASN A 25 26.28 -13.27 -4.38
N GLU A 26 27.32 -12.44 -4.32
CA GLU A 26 27.18 -10.98 -4.25
C GLU A 26 26.37 -10.41 -5.44
N GLU A 27 26.62 -10.91 -6.66
CA GLU A 27 25.90 -10.51 -7.87
C GLU A 27 24.40 -10.81 -7.78
N LEU A 28 24.04 -12.03 -7.35
CA LEU A 28 22.65 -12.45 -7.19
C LEU A 28 21.95 -11.69 -6.07
N ILE A 29 22.67 -11.37 -4.98
CA ILE A 29 22.13 -10.57 -3.88
C ILE A 29 21.84 -9.15 -4.34
N GLU A 30 22.75 -8.51 -5.06
CA GLU A 30 22.52 -7.17 -5.61
C GLU A 30 21.31 -7.16 -6.56
N GLU A 31 21.18 -8.19 -7.42
CA GLU A 31 20.01 -8.33 -8.30
C GLU A 31 18.72 -8.50 -7.50
N LEU A 32 18.69 -9.40 -6.52
CA LEU A 32 17.52 -9.65 -5.66
C LEU A 32 17.11 -8.38 -4.91
N ARG A 33 18.07 -7.64 -4.36
CA ARG A 33 17.83 -6.36 -3.67
C ARG A 33 17.29 -5.30 -4.61
N GLY A 34 17.86 -5.20 -5.81
CA GLY A 34 17.37 -4.30 -6.85
C GLY A 34 15.90 -4.58 -7.16
N ARG A 35 15.58 -5.84 -7.46
CA ARG A 35 14.22 -6.26 -7.79
C ARG A 35 13.24 -6.07 -6.62
N ALA A 36 13.67 -6.29 -5.38
CA ALA A 36 12.85 -6.04 -4.21
C ALA A 36 12.52 -4.54 -4.07
N LYS A 37 13.50 -3.65 -4.26
CA LYS A 37 13.28 -2.19 -4.24
C LYS A 37 12.38 -1.73 -5.38
N ASP A 38 12.55 -2.28 -6.57
CA ASP A 38 11.71 -1.97 -7.73
C ASP A 38 10.26 -2.39 -7.50
N ALA A 39 10.06 -3.57 -6.89
CA ALA A 39 8.74 -4.06 -6.50
C ALA A 39 8.10 -3.16 -5.43
N LEU A 40 8.84 -2.80 -4.37
CA LEU A 40 8.36 -1.88 -3.34
C LEU A 40 8.00 -0.51 -3.92
N THR A 41 8.81 0.01 -4.85
CA THR A 41 8.53 1.28 -5.54
C THR A 41 7.27 1.16 -6.39
N THR A 42 7.10 0.06 -7.11
CA THR A 42 5.90 -0.20 -7.93
C THR A 42 4.65 -0.31 -7.06
N ILE A 43 4.74 -0.97 -5.89
CA ILE A 43 3.64 -1.05 -4.93
C ILE A 43 3.29 0.34 -4.41
N ALA A 44 4.28 1.14 -4.04
CA ALA A 44 4.07 2.50 -3.56
C ALA A 44 3.42 3.39 -4.63
N LEU A 45 3.89 3.31 -5.89
CA LEU A 45 3.29 4.03 -7.02
C LEU A 45 1.87 3.56 -7.32
N ALA A 46 1.61 2.25 -7.31
CA ALA A 46 0.26 1.72 -7.53
C ALA A 46 -0.71 2.15 -6.42
N GLN A 47 -0.22 2.27 -5.17
CA GLN A 47 -0.98 2.87 -4.08
C GLN A 47 -1.24 4.35 -4.36
N GLU A 48 -0.22 5.13 -4.72
CA GLU A 48 -0.37 6.55 -5.06
C GLU A 48 -1.34 6.76 -6.24
N GLU A 49 -1.21 6.02 -7.33
CA GLU A 49 -2.12 6.02 -8.48
C GLU A 49 -3.55 5.62 -8.10
N SER A 50 -3.72 4.68 -7.15
CA SER A 50 -5.05 4.31 -6.64
C SER A 50 -5.72 5.42 -5.82
N PHE A 51 -4.95 6.42 -5.38
CA PHE A 51 -5.45 7.60 -4.68
C PHE A 51 -5.45 8.85 -5.58
N GLU A 52 -4.76 8.83 -6.73
CA GLU A 52 -4.66 9.94 -7.66
C GLU A 52 -6.02 10.23 -8.31
N GLY A 53 -6.63 11.35 -7.92
CA GLY A 53 -8.00 11.72 -8.33
C GLY A 53 -9.12 11.16 -7.46
N LEU A 54 -8.79 10.42 -6.40
CA LEU A 54 -9.72 9.82 -5.43
C LEU A 54 -9.44 10.31 -4.00
N GLU A 55 -8.88 11.51 -3.85
CA GLU A 55 -8.65 12.08 -2.52
C GLU A 55 -9.99 12.52 -1.90
N PRO A 56 -10.39 11.95 -0.75
CA PRO A 56 -11.60 12.38 -0.05
C PRO A 56 -11.40 13.80 0.46
N ALA A 57 -12.46 14.60 0.41
CA ALA A 57 -12.45 15.95 0.93
C ALA A 57 -12.19 15.98 2.44
N GLU A 58 -11.64 17.09 2.91
CA GLU A 58 -11.24 17.25 4.32
C GLU A 58 -12.40 17.05 5.30
N ASP A 59 -13.62 17.40 4.90
CA ASP A 59 -14.82 17.24 5.72
C ASP A 59 -15.20 15.77 5.91
N LEU A 60 -15.04 14.94 4.87
CA LEU A 60 -15.21 13.50 4.94
C LEU A 60 -14.09 12.86 5.77
N LEU A 61 -12.84 13.29 5.60
CA LEU A 61 -11.70 12.83 6.42
C LEU A 61 -11.79 13.22 7.89
N ALA A 62 -12.45 14.35 8.19
CA ALA A 62 -12.67 14.84 9.55
C ALA A 62 -13.91 14.24 10.23
N LEU A 63 -14.67 13.38 9.52
CA LEU A 63 -15.87 12.77 10.05
C LEU A 63 -15.55 11.83 11.23
N GLU A 64 -16.10 12.14 12.40
CA GLU A 64 -15.89 11.34 13.60
C GLU A 64 -16.44 9.92 13.42
N GLY A 65 -15.60 8.91 13.65
CA GLY A 65 -15.94 7.50 13.48
C GLY A 65 -15.69 6.94 12.08
N LEU A 66 -15.24 7.75 11.12
CA LEU A 66 -14.78 7.28 9.81
C LEU A 66 -13.26 7.13 9.80
N GLU A 67 -12.77 5.91 9.56
CA GLU A 67 -11.34 5.66 9.40
C GLU A 67 -10.82 6.20 8.07
N ARG A 68 -9.57 6.67 8.06
CA ARG A 68 -8.93 7.22 6.85
C ARG A 68 -8.99 6.22 5.69
N GLU A 69 -8.66 4.96 5.92
CA GLU A 69 -8.72 3.92 4.88
C GLU A 69 -10.13 3.77 4.29
N MET A 70 -11.18 3.86 5.14
CA MET A 70 -12.57 3.79 4.71
C MET A 70 -12.96 5.00 3.86
N ALA A 71 -12.53 6.21 4.23
CA ALA A 71 -12.76 7.42 3.42
C ALA A 71 -12.18 7.28 2.00
N PHE A 72 -10.98 6.70 1.86
CA PHE A 72 -10.41 6.45 0.54
C PHE A 72 -11.16 5.35 -0.25
N LYS A 73 -11.67 4.31 0.41
CA LYS A 73 -12.53 3.31 -0.24
C LYS A 73 -13.85 3.92 -0.75
N LEU A 74 -14.43 4.86 0.02
CA LEU A 74 -15.61 5.63 -0.39
C LEU A 74 -15.29 6.51 -1.60
N ALA A 75 -14.19 7.26 -1.56
CA ALA A 75 -13.77 8.12 -2.67
C ALA A 75 -13.51 7.31 -3.95
N ALA A 76 -12.91 6.12 -3.84
CA ALA A 76 -12.74 5.19 -4.96
C ALA A 76 -14.05 4.74 -5.62
N LYS A 77 -15.18 4.79 -4.90
CA LYS A 77 -16.53 4.54 -5.45
C LYS A 77 -17.24 5.82 -5.90
N GLY A 78 -16.54 6.96 -5.94
CA GLY A 78 -17.09 8.25 -6.33
C GLY A 78 -17.71 9.06 -5.18
N VAL A 79 -17.57 8.59 -3.93
CA VAL A 79 -18.06 9.27 -2.73
C VAL A 79 -16.91 10.01 -2.07
N ALA A 80 -16.58 11.20 -2.60
CA ALA A 80 -15.40 11.95 -2.20
C ALA A 80 -15.69 13.00 -1.13
N THR A 81 -16.94 13.46 -1.00
CA THR A 81 -17.33 14.51 -0.05
C THR A 81 -18.30 14.02 1.00
N LEU A 82 -18.48 14.81 2.08
CA LEU A 82 -19.48 14.51 3.09
C LEU A 82 -20.92 14.56 2.52
N GLU A 83 -21.17 15.41 1.52
CA GLU A 83 -22.45 15.49 0.81
C GLU A 83 -22.70 14.22 -0.01
N ASP A 84 -21.70 13.75 -0.77
CA ASP A 84 -21.82 12.50 -1.54
C ASP A 84 -22.14 11.31 -0.63
N LEU A 85 -21.56 11.29 0.58
CA LEU A 85 -21.82 10.25 1.58
C LEU A 85 -23.26 10.36 2.12
N ALA A 86 -23.76 11.57 2.35
CA ALA A 86 -25.12 11.79 2.83
C ALA A 86 -26.19 11.38 1.80
N ASP A 87 -25.84 11.38 0.52
CA ASP A 87 -26.70 10.93 -0.57
C ASP A 87 -26.73 9.40 -0.75
N GLN A 88 -25.82 8.65 -0.11
CA GLN A 88 -25.78 7.19 -0.20
C GLN A 88 -26.85 6.51 0.67
N GLY A 89 -27.47 5.46 0.14
CA GLY A 89 -28.27 4.52 0.94
C GLY A 89 -27.40 3.52 1.70
N ILE A 90 -27.96 2.87 2.73
CA ILE A 90 -27.27 1.79 3.46
C ILE A 90 -26.89 0.65 2.51
N ASP A 91 -27.80 0.29 1.59
CA ASP A 91 -27.58 -0.78 0.62
C ASP A 91 -26.44 -0.44 -0.37
N ASP A 92 -26.21 0.84 -0.67
CA ASP A 92 -25.13 1.29 -1.56
C ASP A 92 -23.75 1.21 -0.88
N LEU A 93 -23.74 1.27 0.46
CA LEU A 93 -22.55 1.13 1.29
C LEU A 93 -22.23 -0.33 1.63
N GLU A 94 -23.13 -1.28 1.37
CA GLU A 94 -22.86 -2.70 1.60
C GLU A 94 -21.70 -3.19 0.70
N GLY A 95 -20.63 -3.71 1.33
CA GLY A 95 -19.45 -4.22 0.62
C GLY A 95 -18.41 -3.16 0.25
N ILE A 96 -18.36 -2.06 1.01
CA ILE A 96 -17.17 -1.19 1.14
C ILE A 96 -16.34 -1.69 2.33
#